data_AF-A0A7C6XV97-F1
#
_entry.id   AF-A0A7C6XV97-F1
#
_cell.length_a   1.000
_cell.length_b   1.000
_cell.length_c   1.000
_cell.angle_alpha   90.00
_cell.angle_beta   90.00
_cell.angle_gamma   90.00
#
_symmetry.space_group_name_H-M   'P 1'
#
loop_
_entity.id
_entity.type
_entity.pdbx_description
1 polymer ?
#
loop_
_entity_poly.entity_id
_entity_poly.type
_entity_poly.pdbx_seq_one_letter_code
_entity_poly.pdbx_strand_id
1 'polypeptide(L)'
;MANRLAKESSPYLLQHAENPVDWYPWGEMALDKARSENRPIFLSIGYSSCYWCHVMACETFEDEAVAALLNEHFVSIKVDREERPDLDQVYMAAVQAMTGRGGWPMSVFLLPDGRPFYGGTYFPPTSRHGIPSFTEVLHAIIDAWNNRREEVEEQSRTLVETLRRDTGPGRLPQDDEPLRHDTLDRAAQKLAAGYDAANGGWGPAPKFPHPMTIEFLLRRHYSTGDAEAERMAVDTLSAIARGGIYDQIGGGFHRYSVDAFWRVPHFEKMLYDNAGLARVYLHAWQATGEDLFRVVAEETLDYVLREMTHPAGGFYSSQDADT
;
A
#
# COMPACT_ATOMS: atom_id res chain seq x y z
N MET A 1 26.93 -13.36 -7.87
CA MET A 1 26.51 -14.67 -7.32
C MET A 1 25.05 -14.54 -6.97
N ALA A 2 24.20 -15.50 -7.32
CA ALA A 2 22.79 -15.42 -6.96
C ALA A 2 22.59 -15.66 -5.46
N ASN A 3 21.79 -14.84 -4.81
CA ASN A 3 21.40 -14.98 -3.40
C ASN A 3 20.29 -16.04 -3.24
N ARG A 4 19.70 -16.15 -2.04
CA ARG A 4 18.73 -17.22 -1.72
C ARG A 4 17.41 -17.08 -2.46
N LEU A 5 17.07 -15.88 -2.94
CA LEU A 5 15.83 -15.65 -3.69
C LEU A 5 15.79 -16.38 -5.03
N ALA A 6 16.95 -16.84 -5.54
CA ALA A 6 17.03 -17.65 -6.77
C ALA A 6 16.26 -18.99 -6.70
N LYS A 7 15.79 -19.39 -5.52
CA LYS A 7 15.01 -20.61 -5.27
C LYS A 7 13.52 -20.36 -5.07
N GLU A 8 13.09 -19.11 -5.06
CA GLU A 8 11.69 -18.74 -4.85
C GLU A 8 10.86 -18.93 -6.12
N SER A 9 9.55 -19.08 -5.96
CA SER A 9 8.60 -19.13 -7.08
C SER A 9 8.13 -17.76 -7.55
N SER A 10 8.10 -16.77 -6.63
CA SER A 10 7.65 -15.43 -6.92
C SER A 10 8.52 -14.78 -8.02
N PRO A 11 7.92 -14.34 -9.14
CA PRO A 11 8.63 -13.55 -10.15
C PRO A 11 9.25 -12.28 -9.55
N TYR A 12 8.57 -11.65 -8.60
CA TYR A 12 9.09 -10.46 -7.91
C TYR A 12 10.35 -10.75 -7.10
N LEU A 13 10.38 -11.85 -6.34
CA LEU A 13 11.57 -12.23 -5.57
C LEU A 13 12.73 -12.64 -6.49
N LEU A 14 12.44 -13.36 -7.57
CA LEU A 14 13.44 -13.78 -8.55
C LEU A 14 14.12 -12.60 -9.25
N GLN A 15 13.44 -11.48 -9.47
CA GLN A 15 14.04 -10.24 -10.00
C GLN A 15 15.18 -9.70 -9.12
N HIS A 16 15.15 -10.00 -7.81
CA HIS A 16 16.18 -9.55 -6.87
C HIS A 16 17.24 -10.62 -6.55
N ALA A 17 17.22 -11.76 -7.25
CA ALA A 17 18.11 -12.88 -6.98
C ALA A 17 19.59 -12.57 -7.25
N GLU A 18 19.88 -11.60 -8.12
CA GLU A 18 21.25 -11.22 -8.49
C GLU A 18 21.74 -9.95 -7.80
N ASN A 19 20.90 -9.29 -6.99
CA ASN A 19 21.30 -8.10 -6.23
C ASN A 19 22.49 -8.42 -5.29
N PRO A 20 23.41 -7.46 -5.08
CA PRO A 20 24.54 -7.63 -4.18
C PRO A 20 24.14 -7.76 -2.70
N VAL A 21 22.93 -7.34 -2.34
CA VAL A 21 22.35 -7.60 -1.01
C VAL A 21 22.10 -9.10 -0.83
N ASP A 22 22.56 -9.67 0.30
CA ASP A 22 22.35 -11.07 0.69
C ASP A 22 20.90 -11.27 1.17
N TRP A 23 19.97 -11.22 0.22
CA TRP A 23 18.55 -11.37 0.50
C TRP A 23 18.19 -12.78 0.97
N TYR A 24 17.32 -12.84 1.98
CA TYR A 24 16.61 -14.02 2.42
C TYR A 24 15.12 -13.88 2.08
N PRO A 25 14.45 -14.99 1.72
CA PRO A 25 12.99 -15.03 1.80
C PRO A 25 12.55 -15.00 3.27
N TRP A 26 11.31 -14.61 3.53
CA TRP A 26 10.77 -14.71 4.88
C TRP A 26 10.63 -16.18 5.32
N GLY A 27 11.25 -16.53 6.44
CA GLY A 27 11.15 -17.87 7.00
C GLY A 27 12.06 -18.08 8.20
N GLU A 28 11.99 -19.27 8.80
CA GLU A 28 12.76 -19.63 10.00
C GLU A 28 14.25 -19.43 9.84
N MET A 29 14.82 -19.77 8.66
CA MET A 29 16.24 -19.59 8.37
C MET A 29 16.72 -18.14 8.58
N ALA A 30 15.96 -17.15 8.11
CA ALA A 30 16.33 -15.74 8.24
C ALA A 30 16.17 -15.25 9.69
N LEU A 31 15.08 -15.64 10.33
CA LEU A 31 14.77 -15.28 11.71
C LEU A 31 15.77 -15.90 12.70
N ASP A 32 16.16 -17.15 12.49
CA ASP A 32 17.17 -17.84 13.30
C ASP A 32 18.55 -17.23 13.12
N LYS A 33 18.93 -16.87 11.90
CA LYS A 33 20.19 -16.16 11.64
C LYS A 33 20.22 -14.82 12.38
N ALA A 34 19.14 -14.04 12.30
CA ALA A 34 19.04 -12.76 13.01
C ALA A 34 19.20 -12.95 14.52
N ARG A 35 18.53 -13.95 15.10
CA ARG A 35 18.65 -14.31 16.51
C ARG A 35 20.06 -14.76 16.89
N SER A 36 20.66 -15.67 16.11
CA SER A 36 21.98 -16.24 16.43
C SER A 36 23.10 -15.22 16.31
N GLU A 37 23.01 -14.30 15.35
CA GLU A 37 24.00 -13.25 15.13
C GLU A 37 23.71 -11.99 15.95
N ASN A 38 22.57 -11.95 16.65
CA ASN A 38 22.05 -10.76 17.36
C ASN A 38 22.08 -9.51 16.47
N ARG A 39 21.54 -9.64 15.26
CA ARG A 39 21.47 -8.58 14.25
C ARG A 39 20.04 -8.14 14.00
N PRO A 40 19.79 -6.85 13.76
CA PRO A 40 18.48 -6.38 13.36
C PRO A 40 18.14 -6.90 11.96
N ILE A 41 16.86 -7.00 11.67
CA ILE A 41 16.36 -7.40 10.36
C ILE A 41 16.01 -6.15 9.56
N PHE A 42 16.45 -6.09 8.31
CA PHE A 42 15.89 -5.16 7.33
C PHE A 42 14.87 -5.91 6.48
N LEU A 43 13.59 -5.61 6.67
CA LEU A 43 12.48 -6.19 5.92
C LEU A 43 12.04 -5.25 4.81
N SER A 44 12.11 -5.71 3.56
CA SER A 44 11.63 -4.99 2.39
C SER A 44 10.47 -5.72 1.71
N ILE A 45 9.25 -5.19 1.85
CA ILE A 45 8.03 -5.73 1.24
C ILE A 45 7.70 -4.94 -0.03
N GLY A 46 7.46 -5.65 -1.12
CA GLY A 46 7.00 -5.10 -2.39
C GLY A 46 6.24 -6.15 -3.20
N TYR A 47 6.03 -5.89 -4.47
CA TYR A 47 5.37 -6.82 -5.40
C TYR A 47 5.68 -6.41 -6.85
N SER A 48 5.39 -7.30 -7.78
CA SER A 48 5.90 -7.26 -9.16
C SER A 48 5.56 -5.98 -9.95
N SER A 49 4.36 -5.42 -9.80
CA SER A 49 3.93 -4.22 -10.55
C SER A 49 4.22 -2.89 -9.81
N CYS A 50 4.84 -2.95 -8.63
CA CYS A 50 5.12 -1.78 -7.81
C CYS A 50 6.25 -0.93 -8.40
N TYR A 51 5.90 0.17 -9.07
CA TYR A 51 6.87 1.11 -9.64
C TYR A 51 7.96 1.57 -8.66
N TRP A 52 7.58 2.08 -7.48
CA TRP A 52 8.57 2.57 -6.51
C TRP A 52 9.44 1.46 -5.93
N CYS A 53 8.99 0.20 -5.98
CA CYS A 53 9.78 -0.94 -5.57
C CYS A 53 10.91 -1.19 -6.58
N HIS A 54 10.62 -1.08 -7.88
CA HIS A 54 11.63 -1.12 -8.94
C HIS A 54 12.60 0.04 -8.85
N VAL A 55 12.10 1.26 -8.68
CA VAL A 55 12.95 2.46 -8.52
C VAL A 55 13.90 2.28 -7.34
N MET A 56 13.40 1.85 -6.18
CA MET A 56 14.26 1.63 -5.01
C MET A 56 15.25 0.49 -5.22
N ALA A 57 14.87 -0.57 -5.94
CA ALA A 57 15.79 -1.65 -6.25
C ALA A 57 16.96 -1.17 -7.10
N CYS A 58 16.68 -0.51 -8.22
CA CYS A 58 17.70 0.02 -9.13
C CYS A 58 18.56 1.11 -8.48
N GLU A 59 17.95 2.05 -7.76
CA GLU A 59 18.69 3.20 -7.18
C GLU A 59 19.45 2.84 -5.90
N THR A 60 19.07 1.77 -5.19
CA THR A 60 19.55 1.51 -3.81
C THR A 60 20.02 0.08 -3.59
N PHE A 61 19.26 -0.94 -4.00
CA PHE A 61 19.60 -2.34 -3.69
C PHE A 61 20.61 -2.97 -4.66
N GLU A 62 20.89 -2.31 -5.79
CA GLU A 62 21.97 -2.66 -6.72
C GLU A 62 23.29 -1.95 -6.42
N ASP A 63 23.28 -0.94 -5.53
CA ASP A 63 24.50 -0.24 -5.12
C ASP A 63 25.33 -1.10 -4.16
N GLU A 64 26.57 -1.39 -4.56
CA GLU A 64 27.51 -2.24 -3.81
C GLU A 64 27.87 -1.68 -2.42
N ALA A 65 27.90 -0.35 -2.25
CA ALA A 65 28.23 0.25 -0.96
C ALA A 65 27.06 0.14 0.03
N VAL A 66 25.82 0.34 -0.46
CA VAL A 66 24.61 0.10 0.33
C VAL A 66 24.48 -1.39 0.66
N ALA A 67 24.72 -2.27 -0.31
CA ALA A 67 24.68 -3.70 -0.10
C ALA A 67 25.71 -4.17 0.93
N ALA A 68 26.93 -3.63 0.91
CA ALA A 68 27.94 -3.92 1.93
C ALA A 68 27.46 -3.54 3.35
N LEU A 69 26.87 -2.35 3.52
CA LEU A 69 26.30 -1.93 4.81
C LEU A 69 25.17 -2.85 5.27
N LEU A 70 24.26 -3.23 4.37
CA LEU A 70 23.19 -4.16 4.68
C LEU A 70 23.75 -5.53 5.08
N ASN A 71 24.67 -6.07 4.29
CA ASN A 71 25.26 -7.40 4.48
C ASN A 71 26.12 -7.50 5.75
N GLU A 72 26.74 -6.40 6.19
CA GLU A 72 27.53 -6.34 7.41
C GLU A 72 26.66 -6.21 8.67
N HIS A 73 25.60 -5.40 8.63
CA HIS A 73 24.87 -5.01 9.84
C HIS A 73 23.50 -5.66 9.99
N PHE A 74 22.81 -6.04 8.90
CA PHE A 74 21.43 -6.51 8.93
C PHE A 74 21.26 -7.94 8.37
N VAL A 75 20.23 -8.64 8.84
CA VAL A 75 19.68 -9.76 8.06
C VAL A 75 18.61 -9.18 7.14
N SER A 76 18.89 -9.12 5.85
CA SER A 76 18.00 -8.52 4.85
C SER A 76 16.99 -9.54 4.34
N ILE A 77 15.70 -9.27 4.53
CA ILE A 77 14.59 -10.13 4.11
C ILE A 77 13.76 -9.42 3.04
N LYS A 78 13.51 -10.09 1.92
CA LYS A 78 12.63 -9.62 0.84
C LYS A 78 11.31 -10.41 0.90
N VAL A 79 10.19 -9.72 0.78
CA VAL A 79 8.85 -10.33 0.79
C VAL A 79 8.04 -9.83 -0.40
N ASP A 80 7.40 -10.77 -1.08
CA ASP A 80 6.34 -10.50 -2.02
C ASP A 80 5.00 -10.40 -1.28
N ARG A 81 4.37 -9.23 -1.36
CA ARG A 81 3.06 -8.96 -0.80
C ARG A 81 1.99 -9.87 -1.40
N GLU A 82 2.09 -10.25 -2.66
CA GLU A 82 1.08 -11.07 -3.35
C GLU A 82 1.08 -12.51 -2.81
N GLU A 83 2.25 -13.03 -2.43
CA GLU A 83 2.37 -14.34 -1.77
C GLU A 83 2.12 -14.28 -0.26
N ARG A 84 2.47 -13.15 0.40
CA ARG A 84 2.38 -12.98 1.86
C ARG A 84 1.62 -11.71 2.28
N PRO A 85 0.32 -11.60 1.96
CA PRO A 85 -0.50 -10.45 2.34
C PRO A 85 -0.68 -10.33 3.87
N ASP A 86 -0.50 -11.43 4.60
CA ASP A 86 -0.52 -11.48 6.06
C ASP A 86 0.63 -10.64 6.68
N LEU A 87 1.85 -10.79 6.15
CA LEU A 87 3.00 -10.01 6.61
C LEU A 87 2.87 -8.54 6.20
N ASP A 88 2.44 -8.30 4.96
CA ASP A 88 2.19 -6.97 4.45
C ASP A 88 1.24 -6.18 5.35
N GLN A 89 0.11 -6.78 5.73
CA GLN A 89 -0.89 -6.12 6.59
C GLN A 89 -0.33 -5.76 7.97
N VAL A 90 0.40 -6.69 8.61
CA VAL A 90 0.98 -6.48 9.94
C VAL A 90 2.01 -5.35 9.92
N TYR A 91 2.92 -5.35 8.95
CA TYR A 91 3.98 -4.36 8.88
C TYR A 91 3.51 -3.02 8.30
N MET A 92 2.49 -3.01 7.42
CA MET A 92 1.84 -1.77 6.99
C MET A 92 1.20 -1.03 8.17
N ALA A 93 0.51 -1.75 9.06
CA ALA A 93 -0.06 -1.17 10.27
C ALA A 93 1.03 -0.53 11.16
N ALA A 94 2.19 -1.20 11.29
CA ALA A 94 3.33 -0.64 12.02
C ALA A 94 3.87 0.64 11.39
N VAL A 95 4.08 0.67 10.07
CA VAL A 95 4.56 1.86 9.35
C VAL A 95 3.55 3.01 9.46
N GLN A 96 2.25 2.73 9.35
CA GLN A 96 1.20 3.72 9.54
C GLN A 96 1.17 4.27 10.96
N ALA A 97 1.35 3.44 11.98
CA ALA A 97 1.41 3.88 13.37
C ALA A 97 2.63 4.78 13.64
N MET A 98 3.77 4.52 13.00
CA MET A 98 4.99 5.34 13.16
C MET A 98 4.95 6.65 12.36
N THR A 99 4.44 6.61 11.13
CA THR A 99 4.63 7.72 10.16
C THR A 99 3.33 8.46 9.83
N GLY A 100 2.18 7.93 10.25
CA GLY A 100 0.84 8.42 9.86
C GLY A 100 0.48 8.12 8.40
N ARG A 101 1.34 7.45 7.64
CA ARG A 101 1.16 7.14 6.21
C ARG A 101 1.61 5.71 5.93
N GLY A 102 1.24 5.18 4.77
CA GLY A 102 1.64 3.84 4.34
C GLY A 102 1.84 3.79 2.83
N GLY A 103 2.47 2.74 2.34
CA GLY A 103 2.74 2.53 0.92
C GLY A 103 3.87 1.55 0.68
N TRP A 104 4.16 1.33 -0.60
CA TRP A 104 5.24 0.46 -1.06
C TRP A 104 6.26 1.26 -1.90
N PRO A 105 7.55 0.89 -1.90
CA PRO A 105 8.15 -0.21 -1.15
C PRO A 105 8.06 0.04 0.35
N MET A 106 7.87 -1.02 1.12
CA MET A 106 7.81 -0.93 2.57
C MET A 106 9.16 -1.31 3.13
N SER A 107 9.82 -0.37 3.82
CA SER A 107 11.16 -0.52 4.38
C SER A 107 11.06 -0.52 5.89
N VAL A 108 11.18 -1.69 6.53
CA VAL A 108 10.93 -1.87 7.97
C VAL A 108 12.14 -2.47 8.65
N PHE A 109 12.51 -1.94 9.81
CA PHE A 109 13.60 -2.45 10.63
C PHE A 109 13.02 -3.14 11.86
N LEU A 110 13.43 -4.40 12.07
CA LEU A 110 12.90 -5.27 13.10
C LEU A 110 13.99 -5.71 14.07
N LEU A 111 13.58 -5.96 15.31
CA LEU A 111 14.34 -6.75 16.27
C LEU A 111 14.55 -8.17 15.71
N PRO A 112 15.50 -8.96 16.27
CA PRO A 112 15.81 -10.30 15.77
C PRO A 112 14.65 -11.29 15.97
N ASP A 113 13.68 -10.94 16.83
CA ASP A 113 12.45 -11.68 17.07
C ASP A 113 11.30 -11.27 16.13
N GLY A 114 11.54 -10.34 15.19
CA GLY A 114 10.58 -9.91 14.18
C GLY A 114 9.70 -8.72 14.59
N ARG A 115 9.82 -8.18 15.80
CA ARG A 115 9.06 -7.00 16.22
C ARG A 115 9.59 -5.72 15.54
N PRO A 116 8.74 -4.88 14.93
CA PRO A 116 9.18 -3.65 14.28
C PRO A 116 9.59 -2.60 15.31
N PHE A 117 10.56 -1.75 14.96
CA PHE A 117 10.96 -0.60 15.77
C PHE A 117 11.14 0.69 14.96
N TYR A 118 11.39 0.57 13.65
CA TYR A 118 11.41 1.71 12.74
C TYR A 118 10.90 1.29 11.36
N GLY A 119 10.35 2.21 10.59
CA GLY A 119 9.82 1.91 9.27
C GLY A 119 9.42 3.14 8.49
N GLY A 120 9.46 3.00 7.17
CA GLY A 120 9.03 4.01 6.20
C GLY A 120 8.68 3.35 4.89
N THR A 121 8.40 4.17 3.88
CA THR A 121 8.12 3.69 2.53
C THR A 121 9.39 3.74 1.67
N TYR A 122 9.45 4.71 0.76
CA TYR A 122 10.57 4.95 -0.12
C TYR A 122 11.63 5.82 0.56
N PHE A 123 12.88 5.35 0.55
CA PHE A 123 14.05 6.14 0.93
C PHE A 123 14.95 6.36 -0.30
N PRO A 124 15.19 7.62 -0.72
CA PRO A 124 16.00 7.92 -1.89
C PRO A 124 17.50 7.60 -1.65
N PRO A 125 18.31 7.45 -2.72
CA PRO A 125 19.77 7.32 -2.60
C PRO A 125 20.42 8.60 -2.03
N THR A 126 19.81 9.77 -2.27
CA THR A 126 20.25 11.06 -1.75
C THR A 126 19.09 11.80 -1.09
N SER A 127 19.35 12.47 0.04
CA SER A 127 18.33 13.16 0.83
C SER A 127 17.66 14.26 0.01
N ARG A 128 16.32 14.31 0.02
CA ARG A 128 15.54 15.30 -0.73
C ARG A 128 14.21 15.58 -0.08
N HIS A 129 13.74 16.83 -0.15
CA HIS A 129 12.43 17.26 0.34
C HIS A 129 12.13 16.85 1.81
N GLY A 130 13.15 16.87 2.68
CA GLY A 130 13.03 16.46 4.09
C GLY A 130 12.99 14.94 4.32
N ILE A 131 13.15 14.13 3.26
CA ILE A 131 13.29 12.68 3.34
C ILE A 131 14.79 12.35 3.41
N PRO A 132 15.26 11.64 4.45
CA PRO A 132 16.65 11.22 4.56
C PRO A 132 16.97 10.20 3.46
N SER A 133 18.24 10.14 3.07
CA SER A 133 18.72 9.07 2.19
C SER A 133 18.67 7.71 2.88
N PHE A 134 18.60 6.64 2.11
CA PHE A 134 18.63 5.29 2.67
C PHE A 134 19.91 5.04 3.48
N THR A 135 21.06 5.52 3.01
CA THR A 135 22.35 5.40 3.72
C THR A 135 22.35 6.13 5.07
N GLU A 136 21.78 7.35 5.14
CA GLU A 136 21.62 8.05 6.43
C GLU A 136 20.72 7.27 7.40
N VAL A 137 19.63 6.68 6.90
CA VAL A 137 18.75 5.82 7.70
C VAL A 137 19.53 4.62 8.21
N LEU A 138 20.28 3.91 7.36
CA LEU A 138 21.08 2.76 7.78
C LEU A 138 22.08 3.13 8.89
N HIS A 139 22.85 4.21 8.71
CA HIS A 139 23.79 4.65 9.74
C HIS A 139 23.10 5.03 11.06
N ALA A 140 21.95 5.69 11.01
CA ALA A 140 21.19 6.03 12.22
C ALA A 140 20.67 4.78 12.94
N ILE A 141 20.21 3.77 12.21
CA ILE A 141 19.78 2.50 12.80
C ILE A 141 20.95 1.72 13.37
N ILE A 142 22.10 1.67 12.67
CA ILE A 142 23.32 1.00 13.15
C ILE A 142 23.80 1.64 14.46
N ASP A 143 23.85 2.97 14.52
CA ASP A 143 24.22 3.71 15.73
C ASP A 143 23.23 3.45 16.87
N ALA A 144 21.92 3.54 16.62
CA ALA A 144 20.90 3.27 17.63
C ALA A 144 20.99 1.84 18.16
N TRP A 145 21.24 0.86 17.27
CA TRP A 145 21.40 -0.54 17.66
C TRP A 145 22.62 -0.79 18.54
N ASN A 146 23.76 -0.17 18.22
CA ASN A 146 25.02 -0.40 18.92
C ASN A 146 25.12 0.40 20.23
N ASN A 147 24.59 1.63 20.23
CA ASN A 147 24.82 2.58 21.32
C ASN A 147 23.57 2.85 22.18
N ARG A 148 22.37 2.56 21.68
CA ARG A 148 21.08 2.89 22.32
C ARG A 148 20.10 1.74 22.26
N ARG A 149 20.60 0.52 22.47
CA ARG A 149 19.82 -0.70 22.27
C ARG A 149 18.55 -0.77 23.13
N GLU A 150 18.63 -0.35 24.39
CA GLU A 150 17.47 -0.35 25.29
C GLU A 150 16.36 0.57 24.77
N GLU A 151 16.70 1.72 24.19
CA GLU A 151 15.73 2.64 23.60
C GLU A 151 15.03 2.01 22.39
N VAL A 152 15.77 1.30 21.53
CA VAL A 152 15.22 0.57 20.37
C VAL A 152 14.23 -0.51 20.81
N GLU A 153 14.56 -1.27 21.85
CA GLU A 153 13.67 -2.32 22.37
C GLU A 153 12.43 -1.77 23.05
N GLU A 154 12.55 -0.63 23.74
CA GLU A 154 11.43 0.08 24.35
C GLU A 154 10.47 0.66 23.30
N GLN A 155 11.02 1.29 22.25
CA GLN A 155 10.23 1.77 21.12
C GLN A 155 9.45 0.63 20.45
N SER A 156 10.12 -0.50 20.20
CA SER A 156 9.47 -1.69 19.65
C SER A 156 8.34 -2.21 20.53
N ARG A 157 8.56 -2.26 21.86
CA ARG A 157 7.54 -2.71 22.81
C ARG A 157 6.33 -1.80 22.80
N THR A 158 6.56 -0.48 22.90
CA THR A 158 5.51 0.55 22.89
C THR A 158 4.66 0.48 21.62
N LEU A 159 5.32 0.31 20.47
CA LEU A 159 4.65 0.16 19.19
C LEU A 159 3.80 -1.12 19.14
N VAL A 160 4.36 -2.26 19.52
CA VAL A 160 3.63 -3.55 19.51
C VAL A 160 2.44 -3.50 20.45
N GLU A 161 2.55 -2.87 21.63
CA GLU A 161 1.43 -2.67 22.54
C GLU A 161 0.35 -1.77 21.94
N THR A 162 0.74 -0.70 21.24
CA THR A 162 -0.19 0.18 20.54
C THR A 162 -0.93 -0.57 19.44
N LEU A 163 -0.19 -1.31 18.60
CA LEU A 163 -0.77 -2.14 17.54
C LEU A 163 -1.69 -3.21 18.12
N ARG A 164 -1.33 -3.88 19.23
CA ARG A 164 -2.21 -4.85 19.90
C ARG A 164 -3.47 -4.20 20.47
N ARG A 165 -3.39 -2.97 20.96
CA ARG A 165 -4.57 -2.20 21.39
C ARG A 165 -5.49 -1.89 20.21
N ASP A 166 -4.91 -1.65 19.03
CA ASP A 166 -5.67 -1.29 17.82
C ASP A 166 -6.13 -2.49 16.98
N THR A 167 -5.44 -3.64 17.06
CA THR A 167 -5.66 -4.83 16.19
C THR A 167 -5.79 -6.17 16.92
N GLY A 168 -5.67 -6.20 18.25
CA GLY A 168 -5.60 -7.44 19.01
C GLY A 168 -6.86 -8.32 18.93
N PRO A 169 -6.72 -9.66 19.03
CA PRO A 169 -7.84 -10.59 19.15
C PRO A 169 -8.54 -10.32 20.50
N GLY A 170 -9.63 -9.57 20.42
CA GLY A 170 -10.25 -8.85 21.54
C GLY A 170 -10.93 -7.55 21.06
N ARG A 171 -10.63 -7.12 19.82
CA ARG A 171 -11.27 -6.01 19.11
C ARG A 171 -11.91 -6.38 17.76
N LEU A 172 -12.24 -7.66 17.51
CA LEU A 172 -13.66 -7.87 17.20
C LEU A 172 -14.35 -7.34 18.46
N PRO A 173 -15.16 -6.26 18.40
CA PRO A 173 -15.66 -5.62 19.60
C PRO A 173 -16.13 -6.67 20.62
N GLN A 174 -15.31 -6.91 21.65
CA GLN A 174 -15.77 -7.41 22.94
C GLN A 174 -16.23 -6.24 23.81
N ASP A 175 -16.40 -5.06 23.20
CA ASP A 175 -17.29 -4.04 23.69
C ASP A 175 -18.63 -4.22 22.98
N ASP A 176 -19.67 -4.51 23.76
CA ASP A 176 -21.09 -4.38 23.43
C ASP A 176 -21.49 -2.92 23.08
N GLU A 177 -20.67 -2.17 22.33
CA GLU A 177 -21.15 -0.99 21.62
C GLU A 177 -21.72 -1.45 20.27
N PRO A 178 -23.05 -1.66 20.17
CA PRO A 178 -23.66 -1.95 18.89
C PRO A 178 -23.33 -0.82 17.92
N LEU A 179 -23.08 -1.16 16.65
CA LEU A 179 -23.06 -0.16 15.57
C LEU A 179 -24.33 0.69 15.68
N ARG A 180 -24.17 1.92 16.15
CA ARG A 180 -25.28 2.83 16.35
C ARG A 180 -25.53 3.62 15.07
N HIS A 181 -26.76 4.05 14.86
CA HIS A 181 -27.10 4.88 13.69
C HIS A 181 -26.23 6.14 13.60
N ASP A 182 -25.94 6.77 14.74
CA ASP A 182 -25.08 7.97 14.80
C ASP A 182 -23.62 7.70 14.41
N THR A 183 -23.18 6.44 14.41
CA THR A 183 -21.85 6.08 13.89
C THR A 183 -21.74 6.38 12.39
N LEU A 184 -22.77 6.04 11.62
CA LEU A 184 -22.81 6.31 10.18
C LEU A 184 -22.97 7.80 9.91
N ASP A 185 -23.73 8.52 10.75
CA ASP A 185 -23.89 9.97 10.65
C ASP A 185 -22.57 10.71 10.90
N ARG A 186 -21.83 10.32 11.95
CA ARG A 186 -20.50 10.87 12.24
C ARG A 186 -19.48 10.55 11.15
N ALA A 187 -19.54 9.36 10.56
CA ALA A 187 -18.69 9.00 9.43
C ALA A 187 -18.98 9.90 8.22
N ALA A 188 -20.24 10.10 7.87
CA ALA A 188 -20.64 10.99 6.77
C ALA A 188 -20.21 12.44 7.02
N GLN A 189 -20.41 12.97 8.25
CA GLN A 189 -19.95 14.31 8.63
C GLN A 189 -18.43 14.46 8.49
N LYS A 190 -17.66 13.45 8.87
CA LYS A 190 -16.19 13.46 8.72
C LYS A 190 -15.77 13.44 7.25
N LEU A 191 -16.47 12.68 6.41
CA LEU A 191 -16.23 12.66 4.96
C LEU A 191 -16.58 14.01 4.32
N ALA A 192 -17.70 14.63 4.69
CA ALA A 192 -18.08 15.95 4.22
C ALA A 192 -17.06 17.02 4.62
N ALA A 193 -16.57 17.00 5.86
CA ALA A 193 -15.56 17.95 6.34
C ALA A 193 -14.22 17.85 5.61
N GLY A 194 -13.86 16.67 5.09
CA GLY A 194 -12.63 16.44 4.34
C GLY A 194 -12.79 16.46 2.81
N TYR A 195 -13.98 16.76 2.31
CA TYR A 195 -14.30 16.66 0.89
C TYR A 195 -13.69 17.80 0.07
N ASP A 196 -12.99 17.46 -1.01
CA ASP A 196 -12.47 18.42 -1.98
C ASP A 196 -13.54 18.70 -3.04
N ALA A 197 -14.40 19.67 -2.78
CA ALA A 197 -15.48 20.03 -3.71
C ALA A 197 -14.99 20.63 -5.03
N ALA A 198 -13.74 21.10 -5.11
CA ALA A 198 -13.21 21.69 -6.33
C ALA A 198 -12.79 20.60 -7.35
N ASN A 199 -12.26 19.47 -6.86
CA ASN A 199 -11.74 18.41 -7.73
C ASN A 199 -12.43 17.05 -7.54
N GLY A 200 -13.36 16.91 -6.59
CA GLY A 200 -13.95 15.63 -6.19
C GLY A 200 -13.01 14.74 -5.38
N GLY A 201 -13.54 13.93 -4.47
CA GLY A 201 -12.78 13.01 -3.61
C GLY A 201 -12.19 13.64 -2.34
N TRP A 202 -11.15 12.99 -1.79
CA TRP A 202 -10.56 13.33 -0.49
C TRP A 202 -9.03 13.35 -0.54
N GLY A 203 -8.44 14.17 0.33
CA GLY A 203 -6.99 14.23 0.53
C GLY A 203 -6.23 15.05 -0.52
N PRO A 204 -4.94 15.36 -0.24
CA PRO A 204 -4.05 16.06 -1.18
C PRO A 204 -3.48 15.08 -2.23
N ALA A 205 -2.54 15.55 -3.05
CA ALA A 205 -1.73 14.70 -3.91
C ALA A 205 -0.73 13.84 -3.10
N PRO A 206 -0.49 12.56 -3.48
CA PRO A 206 -1.20 11.79 -4.52
C PRO A 206 -2.62 11.40 -4.07
N LYS A 207 -3.55 11.35 -5.02
CA LYS A 207 -4.99 11.22 -4.78
C LYS A 207 -5.53 9.85 -5.23
N PHE A 208 -6.27 9.18 -4.35
CA PHE A 208 -6.77 7.80 -4.53
C PHE A 208 -8.29 7.73 -4.71
N PRO A 209 -8.83 6.81 -5.55
CA PRO A 209 -10.27 6.74 -5.86
C PRO A 209 -11.21 6.40 -4.68
N HIS A 210 -10.73 5.65 -3.67
CA HIS A 210 -11.51 5.24 -2.50
C HIS A 210 -12.92 4.65 -2.82
N PRO A 211 -13.05 3.58 -3.64
CA PRO A 211 -14.35 3.07 -4.08
C PRO A 211 -15.27 2.65 -2.92
N MET A 212 -14.72 2.16 -1.80
CA MET A 212 -15.51 1.79 -0.62
C MET A 212 -16.11 2.99 0.11
N THR A 213 -15.43 4.12 0.12
CA THR A 213 -15.96 5.38 0.68
C THR A 213 -17.11 5.89 -0.17
N ILE A 214 -16.96 5.84 -1.50
CA ILE A 214 -18.01 6.26 -2.44
C ILE A 214 -19.23 5.33 -2.33
N GLU A 215 -19.01 4.01 -2.24
CA GLU A 215 -20.07 3.02 -2.01
C GLU A 215 -20.87 3.30 -0.73
N PHE A 216 -20.18 3.65 0.36
CA PHE A 216 -20.84 4.05 1.61
C PHE A 216 -21.75 5.27 1.41
N LEU A 217 -21.30 6.29 0.68
CA LEU A 217 -22.08 7.50 0.42
C LEU A 217 -23.31 7.22 -0.46
N LEU A 218 -23.17 6.40 -1.51
CA LEU A 218 -24.30 5.98 -2.34
C LEU A 218 -25.34 5.20 -1.52
N ARG A 219 -24.90 4.26 -0.67
CA ARG A 219 -25.80 3.51 0.21
C ARG A 219 -26.47 4.39 1.25
N ARG A 220 -25.74 5.37 1.80
CA ARG A 220 -26.30 6.35 2.73
C ARG A 220 -27.42 7.13 2.05
N HIS A 221 -27.16 7.71 0.88
CA HIS A 221 -28.17 8.40 0.08
C HIS A 221 -29.40 7.52 -0.15
N TYR A 222 -29.20 6.27 -0.60
CA TYR A 222 -30.31 5.33 -0.82
C TYR A 222 -31.14 5.09 0.46
N SER A 223 -30.48 5.00 1.63
CA SER A 223 -31.15 4.71 2.90
C SER A 223 -31.82 5.90 3.58
N THR A 224 -31.31 7.12 3.41
CA THR A 224 -31.75 8.31 4.17
C THR A 224 -32.21 9.48 3.32
N GLY A 225 -31.98 9.45 1.99
CA GLY A 225 -32.20 10.60 1.11
C GLY A 225 -31.16 11.72 1.27
N ASP A 226 -29.98 11.42 1.84
CA ASP A 226 -28.91 12.39 2.02
C ASP A 226 -28.35 12.88 0.66
N ALA A 227 -28.78 14.08 0.25
CA ALA A 227 -28.38 14.70 -1.01
C ALA A 227 -26.92 15.17 -1.02
N GLU A 228 -26.32 15.43 0.15
CA GLU A 228 -24.90 15.77 0.24
C GLU A 228 -24.03 14.53 0.01
N ALA A 229 -24.43 13.38 0.55
CA ALA A 229 -23.76 12.10 0.29
C ALA A 229 -23.81 11.73 -1.21
N GLU A 230 -24.97 11.88 -1.86
CA GLU A 230 -25.14 11.68 -3.30
C GLU A 230 -24.20 12.58 -4.10
N ARG A 231 -24.25 13.90 -3.84
CA ARG A 231 -23.43 14.89 -4.53
C ARG A 231 -21.94 14.55 -4.43
N MET A 232 -21.45 14.26 -3.22
CA MET A 232 -20.05 13.87 -3.02
C MET A 232 -19.67 12.62 -3.84
N ALA A 233 -20.52 11.61 -3.88
CA ALA A 233 -20.26 10.39 -4.64
C ALA A 233 -20.24 10.65 -6.16
N VAL A 234 -21.27 11.31 -6.67
CA VAL A 234 -21.48 11.60 -8.11
C VAL A 234 -20.39 12.52 -8.66
N ASP A 235 -20.07 13.60 -7.94
CA ASP A 235 -19.02 14.55 -8.34
C ASP A 235 -17.65 13.87 -8.35
N THR A 236 -17.36 13.05 -7.34
CA THR A 236 -16.10 12.30 -7.26
C THR A 236 -15.96 11.32 -8.43
N LEU A 237 -16.97 10.50 -8.68
CA LEU A 237 -16.95 9.53 -9.79
C LEU A 237 -16.87 10.23 -11.15
N SER A 238 -17.56 11.35 -11.32
CA SER A 238 -17.49 12.15 -12.55
C SER A 238 -16.09 12.74 -12.77
N ALA A 239 -15.46 13.25 -11.71
CA ALA A 239 -14.11 13.80 -11.78
C ALA A 239 -13.07 12.71 -12.11
N ILE A 240 -13.17 11.54 -11.47
CA ILE A 240 -12.29 10.39 -11.73
C ILE A 240 -12.47 9.89 -13.18
N ALA A 241 -13.71 9.72 -13.65
CA ALA A 241 -14.00 9.23 -15.00
C ALA A 241 -13.51 10.17 -16.11
N ARG A 242 -13.53 11.48 -15.85
CA ARG A 242 -13.04 12.51 -16.79
C ARG A 242 -11.54 12.80 -16.62
N GLY A 243 -10.90 12.21 -15.62
CA GLY A 243 -9.48 12.35 -15.34
C GLY A 243 -8.63 11.33 -16.11
N GLY A 244 -7.32 11.52 -16.06
CA GLY A 244 -6.35 10.59 -16.64
C GLY A 244 -6.14 9.32 -15.82
N ILE A 245 -6.76 9.20 -14.63
CA ILE A 245 -6.77 7.95 -13.86
C ILE A 245 -7.67 6.89 -14.51
N TYR A 246 -8.76 7.31 -15.15
CA TYR A 246 -9.52 6.45 -16.04
C TYR A 246 -8.79 6.39 -17.38
N ASP A 247 -8.46 5.20 -17.85
CA ASP A 247 -7.81 5.02 -19.13
C ASP A 247 -8.83 5.29 -20.25
N GLN A 248 -8.74 6.50 -20.80
CA GLN A 248 -9.63 7.03 -21.83
C GLN A 248 -9.58 6.27 -23.16
N ILE A 249 -8.63 5.34 -23.33
CA ILE A 249 -8.42 4.57 -24.56
C ILE A 249 -8.78 3.11 -24.34
N GLY A 250 -8.19 2.49 -23.31
CA GLY A 250 -8.31 1.06 -23.04
C GLY A 250 -9.39 0.69 -22.04
N GLY A 251 -9.95 1.65 -21.30
CA GLY A 251 -10.79 1.37 -20.15
C GLY A 251 -10.00 0.84 -18.94
N GLY A 252 -10.71 0.71 -17.82
CA GLY A 252 -10.10 0.42 -16.53
C GLY A 252 -9.38 1.63 -15.92
N PHE A 253 -8.85 1.43 -14.72
CA PHE A 253 -8.30 2.48 -13.88
C PHE A 253 -6.86 2.21 -13.51
N HIS A 254 -6.06 3.25 -13.69
CA HIS A 254 -4.76 3.39 -13.05
C HIS A 254 -4.93 3.58 -11.55
N ARG A 255 -3.88 3.27 -10.78
CA ARG A 255 -3.97 3.10 -9.34
C ARG A 255 -4.33 4.37 -8.57
N TYR A 256 -3.69 5.48 -8.93
CA TYR A 256 -3.91 6.79 -8.30
C TYR A 256 -3.43 7.92 -9.21
N SER A 257 -3.81 9.15 -8.87
CA SER A 257 -3.31 10.36 -9.53
C SER A 257 -2.15 10.94 -8.73
N VAL A 258 -1.03 11.27 -9.38
CA VAL A 258 0.11 11.93 -8.71
C VAL A 258 -0.21 13.38 -8.36
N ASP A 259 -1.23 13.97 -9.00
CA ASP A 259 -1.76 15.30 -8.69
C ASP A 259 -3.16 15.23 -8.04
N ALA A 260 -3.63 16.35 -7.52
CA ALA A 260 -4.94 16.45 -6.84
C ALA A 260 -6.14 16.57 -7.80
N PHE A 261 -5.89 16.72 -9.10
CA PHE A 261 -6.85 17.07 -10.15
C PHE A 261 -7.27 15.85 -11.00
N TRP A 262 -6.79 14.65 -10.64
CA TRP A 262 -7.01 13.39 -11.37
C TRP A 262 -6.39 13.35 -12.77
N ARG A 263 -5.38 14.18 -13.08
CA ARG A 263 -4.88 14.32 -14.46
C ARG A 263 -3.74 13.37 -14.79
N VAL A 264 -2.74 13.28 -13.93
CA VAL A 264 -1.53 12.49 -14.19
C VAL A 264 -1.62 11.17 -13.42
N PRO A 265 -1.86 10.04 -14.10
CA PRO A 265 -1.96 8.75 -13.43
C PRO A 265 -0.58 8.22 -13.01
N HIS A 266 -0.59 7.40 -11.98
CA HIS A 266 0.42 6.38 -11.76
C HIS A 266 -0.04 5.10 -12.48
N PHE A 267 0.61 4.77 -13.59
CA PHE A 267 0.07 3.91 -14.66
C PHE A 267 -0.22 2.44 -14.29
N GLU A 268 0.32 1.95 -13.18
CA GLU A 268 -0.03 0.63 -12.62
C GLU A 268 -1.56 0.45 -12.50
N LYS A 269 -2.10 -0.72 -12.88
CA LYS A 269 -3.51 -1.07 -12.71
C LYS A 269 -3.65 -2.32 -11.83
N MET A 270 -4.51 -2.23 -10.81
CA MET A 270 -4.73 -3.33 -9.85
C MET A 270 -6.11 -3.95 -10.03
N LEU A 271 -6.21 -5.28 -9.95
CA LEU A 271 -7.49 -5.98 -10.12
C LEU A 271 -8.51 -5.54 -9.07
N TYR A 272 -8.09 -5.44 -7.81
CA TYR A 272 -8.97 -5.09 -6.71
C TYR A 272 -9.50 -3.66 -6.81
N ASP A 273 -8.71 -2.73 -7.35
CA ASP A 273 -9.13 -1.35 -7.59
C ASP A 273 -10.17 -1.31 -8.72
N ASN A 274 -9.88 -1.96 -9.84
CA ASN A 274 -10.79 -2.05 -10.99
C ASN A 274 -12.10 -2.76 -10.64
N ALA A 275 -12.06 -3.85 -9.88
CA ALA A 275 -13.25 -4.54 -9.40
C ALA A 275 -14.09 -3.66 -8.47
N GLY A 276 -13.44 -2.93 -7.55
CA GLY A 276 -14.11 -1.99 -6.66
C GLY A 276 -14.76 -0.82 -7.41
N LEU A 277 -14.04 -0.28 -8.39
CA LEU A 277 -14.50 0.85 -9.19
C LEU A 277 -15.64 0.46 -10.13
N ALA A 278 -15.52 -0.64 -10.88
CA ALA A 278 -16.60 -1.13 -11.73
C ALA A 278 -17.92 -1.29 -10.95
N ARG A 279 -17.85 -1.83 -9.73
CA ARG A 279 -19.03 -1.99 -8.86
C ARG A 279 -19.63 -0.66 -8.44
N VAL A 280 -18.83 0.31 -7.99
CA VAL A 280 -19.37 1.59 -7.52
C VAL A 280 -19.89 2.46 -8.67
N TYR A 281 -19.29 2.38 -9.86
CA TYR A 281 -19.83 3.01 -11.07
C TYR A 281 -21.16 2.38 -11.49
N LEU A 282 -21.30 1.05 -11.41
CA LEU A 282 -22.59 0.39 -11.62
C LEU A 282 -23.67 0.89 -10.65
N HIS A 283 -23.34 0.98 -9.35
CA HIS A 283 -24.29 1.47 -8.36
C HIS A 283 -24.61 2.96 -8.54
N ALA A 284 -23.66 3.78 -8.96
CA ALA A 284 -23.90 5.18 -9.29
C ALA A 284 -24.87 5.31 -10.48
N TRP A 285 -24.70 4.51 -11.54
CA TRP A 285 -25.66 4.46 -12.64
C TRP A 285 -27.06 4.04 -12.17
N GLN A 286 -27.17 3.04 -11.29
CA GLN A 286 -28.45 2.63 -10.73
C GLN A 286 -29.11 3.73 -9.89
N ALA A 287 -28.32 4.55 -9.20
CA ALA A 287 -28.81 5.64 -8.37
C ALA A 287 -29.24 6.86 -9.19
N THR A 288 -28.48 7.25 -10.22
CA THR A 288 -28.68 8.51 -10.94
C THR A 288 -29.26 8.37 -12.34
N GLY A 289 -29.11 7.21 -12.98
CA GLY A 289 -29.43 7.00 -14.39
C GLY A 289 -28.46 7.64 -15.38
N GLU A 290 -27.34 8.22 -14.90
CA GLU A 290 -26.36 8.88 -15.78
C GLU A 290 -25.55 7.88 -16.60
N ASP A 291 -25.63 8.00 -17.94
CA ASP A 291 -25.01 7.03 -18.86
C ASP A 291 -23.48 6.98 -18.75
N LEU A 292 -22.84 8.07 -18.33
CA LEU A 292 -21.39 8.11 -18.05
C LEU A 292 -20.97 6.95 -17.12
N PHE A 293 -21.73 6.72 -16.05
CA PHE A 293 -21.39 5.71 -15.06
C PHE A 293 -21.58 4.29 -15.59
N ARG A 294 -22.58 4.07 -16.46
CA ARG A 294 -22.78 2.80 -17.15
C ARG A 294 -21.60 2.50 -18.07
N VAL A 295 -21.25 3.45 -18.94
CA VAL A 295 -20.16 3.30 -19.91
C VAL A 295 -18.86 2.98 -19.19
N VAL A 296 -18.51 3.74 -18.15
CA VAL A 296 -17.28 3.51 -17.39
C VAL A 296 -17.27 2.14 -16.69
N ALA A 297 -18.41 1.69 -16.15
CA ALA A 297 -18.51 0.37 -15.55
C ALA A 297 -18.33 -0.75 -16.59
N GLU A 298 -18.99 -0.66 -17.74
CA GLU A 298 -18.87 -1.62 -18.85
C GLU A 298 -17.43 -1.67 -19.40
N GLU A 299 -16.84 -0.52 -19.73
CA GLU A 299 -15.48 -0.44 -20.26
C GLU A 299 -14.42 -0.92 -19.25
N THR A 300 -14.65 -0.73 -17.95
CA THR A 300 -13.79 -1.30 -16.90
C THR A 300 -13.88 -2.82 -16.84
N LEU A 301 -15.09 -3.39 -16.98
CA LEU A 301 -15.27 -4.85 -17.01
C LEU A 301 -14.68 -5.44 -18.31
N ASP A 302 -14.84 -4.76 -19.44
CA ASP A 302 -14.23 -5.16 -20.71
C ASP A 302 -12.70 -5.16 -20.63
N TYR A 303 -12.10 -4.16 -19.96
CA TYR A 303 -10.67 -4.16 -19.65
C TYR A 303 -10.27 -5.37 -18.80
N VAL A 304 -11.00 -5.69 -17.73
CA VAL A 304 -10.70 -6.85 -16.87
C VAL A 304 -10.78 -8.17 -17.65
N LEU A 305 -11.78 -8.32 -18.53
CA LEU A 305 -11.93 -9.50 -19.37
C LEU A 305 -10.82 -9.61 -20.42
N ARG A 306 -10.39 -8.48 -20.99
CA ARG A 306 -9.38 -8.45 -22.06
C ARG A 306 -7.95 -8.60 -21.54
N GLU A 307 -7.60 -7.86 -20.50
CA GLU A 307 -6.21 -7.70 -20.04
C GLU A 307 -5.92 -8.48 -18.75
N MET A 308 -6.92 -8.61 -17.86
CA MET A 308 -6.70 -9.17 -16.52
C MET A 308 -7.16 -10.62 -16.38
N THR A 309 -7.69 -11.25 -17.43
CA THR A 309 -8.19 -12.63 -17.37
C THR A 309 -7.18 -13.60 -17.97
N HIS A 310 -6.75 -14.58 -17.19
CA HIS A 310 -5.82 -15.58 -17.67
C HIS A 310 -6.55 -16.57 -18.62
N PRO A 311 -5.98 -16.96 -19.77
CA PRO A 311 -6.67 -17.84 -20.74
C PRO A 311 -7.11 -19.21 -20.21
N ALA A 312 -6.43 -19.72 -19.17
CA ALA A 312 -6.80 -20.95 -18.47
C ALA A 312 -7.87 -20.76 -17.36
N GLY A 313 -8.38 -19.55 -17.19
CA GLY A 313 -9.26 -19.16 -16.07
C GLY A 313 -8.52 -18.46 -14.94
N GLY A 314 -9.27 -17.77 -14.08
CA GLY A 314 -8.72 -16.89 -13.03
C GLY A 314 -8.37 -15.49 -13.54
N PHE A 315 -7.94 -14.63 -12.62
CA PHE A 315 -7.56 -13.25 -12.92
C PHE A 315 -6.12 -12.97 -12.47
N TYR A 316 -5.38 -12.19 -13.25
CA TYR A 316 -4.13 -11.58 -12.80
C TYR A 316 -4.41 -10.55 -11.70
N SER A 317 -3.50 -10.42 -10.74
CA SER A 317 -3.64 -9.49 -9.60
C SER A 317 -3.39 -8.02 -10.00
N SER A 318 -2.51 -7.79 -10.98
CA SER A 318 -2.11 -6.46 -11.42
C SER A 318 -1.57 -6.46 -12.85
N GLN A 319 -1.42 -5.25 -13.39
CA GLN A 319 -0.70 -4.91 -14.61
C GLN A 319 0.31 -3.80 -14.25
N ASP A 320 1.57 -3.97 -14.68
CA ASP A 320 2.61 -2.99 -14.42
C ASP A 320 2.42 -1.69 -15.22
N ALA A 321 3.23 -0.68 -14.90
CA ALA A 321 3.15 0.64 -15.50
C ALA A 321 3.90 0.76 -16.83
N ASP A 322 4.75 -0.22 -17.17
CA ASP A 322 5.79 -0.11 -18.18
C ASP A 322 5.53 -0.98 -19.42
N THR A 323 4.54 -1.88 -19.40
CA THR A 323 4.23 -2.84 -20.48
C THR A 323 2.78 -2.89 -20.95
#